data_AF-A0A1V9YE97-F1
#
_entry.id   AF-A0A1V9YE97-F1
#
_cell.length_a   1.000
_cell.length_b   1.000
_cell.length_c   1.000
_cell.angle_alpha   90.00
_cell.angle_beta   90.00
_cell.angle_gamma   90.00
#
_symmetry.space_group_name_H-M   'P 1'
#
loop_
_entity.id
_entity.type
_entity.pdbx_description
1 polymer ?
#
loop_
_entity_poly.entity_id
_entity_poly.type
_entity_poly.pdbx_seq_one_letter_code
_entity_poly.pdbx_strand_id
1 'polypeptide(L)'
;MLAIRQGVVCRPVLTTTPWRLSYVIDNTTSGSYEVTLDFTGSSNLRLVTGGPSLACSMILRPFDRVRVSVCCIDESFRCGVRLRHNIADIDALDVNAAKQAEDSALAALLMSVQASAPADTSLLQGLPFVDTEFLPHDKILGEGIGDKCFTWKPLAAFYGEDAPIFGPGELAKTLSAGGPLTSPALAAALTVLGEDRALLERVILRREGKSRFGVRLYLHGEPKDLEVDGFVPCVPGGGPALARCTSDELWPLVLQKATAKLLGSYDRLRLVSVEALMAMVFGHPRCVMLQLAAGEYIIAIKQSAASATEPVQDDDAQLRRFFDAIDADMDDRVGRDDFERFMQVQLPLYEGGLALNDEAYAWLLKEFESDAKGLTFRGLSECYGAPGVVTKDYADPAFQAASQGILSVYVAGKSDAPVTLVQIE
;
A
#
# COMPACT_ATOMS: atom_id res chain seq x y z
N MET A 1 3.40 -13.23 10.63
CA MET A 1 4.52 -13.06 9.69
C MET A 1 5.80 -13.26 10.47
N LEU A 2 6.75 -14.08 10.00
CA LEU A 2 8.03 -14.33 10.68
C LEU A 2 9.13 -13.63 9.88
N ALA A 3 9.71 -12.57 10.43
CA ALA A 3 10.93 -11.99 9.87
C ALA A 3 12.09 -12.94 10.20
N ILE A 4 12.66 -13.58 9.17
CA ILE A 4 13.79 -14.51 9.36
C ILE A 4 15.12 -13.75 9.29
N ARG A 5 15.16 -12.70 8.45
CA ARG A 5 16.25 -11.72 8.37
C ARG A 5 15.65 -10.39 7.94
N GLN A 6 16.37 -9.29 8.15
CA GLN A 6 15.98 -7.99 7.58
C GLN A 6 15.81 -8.13 6.06
N GLY A 7 14.60 -7.87 5.57
CA GLY A 7 14.24 -8.01 4.15
C GLY A 7 14.02 -9.46 3.65
N VAL A 8 14.08 -10.47 4.53
CA VAL A 8 13.67 -11.84 4.19
C VAL A 8 12.54 -12.27 5.14
N VAL A 9 11.36 -12.40 4.56
CA VAL A 9 10.11 -12.61 5.32
C VAL A 9 9.53 -13.97 4.98
N CYS A 10 9.09 -14.70 6.00
CA CYS A 10 8.37 -15.96 5.85
C CYS A 10 6.93 -15.83 6.34
N ARG A 11 5.98 -16.17 5.48
CA ARG A 11 4.55 -16.11 5.77
C ARG A 11 3.90 -17.50 5.64
N PRO A 12 3.30 -18.03 6.72
CA PRO A 12 2.45 -19.20 6.61
C PRO A 12 1.11 -18.84 5.95
N VAL A 13 0.66 -19.69 5.03
CA VAL A 13 -0.62 -19.63 4.31
C VAL A 13 -1.31 -20.96 4.50
N LEU A 14 -2.43 -20.97 5.21
CA LEU A 14 -3.19 -22.18 5.49
C LEU A 14 -4.30 -22.34 4.45
N THR A 15 -4.41 -23.53 3.85
CA THR A 15 -5.60 -23.93 3.10
C THR A 15 -6.50 -24.78 3.98
N THR A 16 -7.81 -24.60 3.82
CA THR A 16 -8.83 -25.27 4.65
C THR A 16 -8.94 -26.76 4.32
N THR A 17 -8.89 -27.15 3.04
CA THR A 17 -8.95 -28.55 2.61
C THR A 17 -8.30 -28.77 1.23
N PRO A 18 -7.46 -29.82 1.05
CA PRO A 18 -6.80 -30.58 2.12
C PRO A 18 -5.93 -29.67 2.99
N TRP A 19 -5.70 -30.05 4.25
CA TRP A 19 -4.87 -29.27 5.16
C TRP A 19 -3.45 -29.15 4.60
N ARG A 20 -3.12 -27.97 4.07
CA ARG A 20 -1.80 -27.63 3.54
C ARG A 20 -1.41 -26.29 4.14
N LEU A 21 -0.20 -26.26 4.70
CA LEU A 21 0.43 -25.07 5.24
C LEU A 21 1.58 -24.71 4.31
N SER A 22 1.49 -23.54 3.68
CA SER A 22 2.49 -23.04 2.74
C SER A 22 3.28 -21.90 3.35
N TYR A 23 4.59 -22.03 3.43
CA TYR A 23 5.53 -20.99 3.82
C TYR A 23 5.99 -20.26 2.57
N VAL A 24 5.54 -19.03 2.39
CA VAL A 24 6.03 -18.12 1.35
C VAL A 24 7.22 -17.37 1.91
N ILE A 25 8.40 -17.62 1.36
CA ILE A 25 9.63 -16.94 1.68
C ILE A 25 9.88 -15.88 0.61
N ASP A 26 10.03 -14.65 1.05
CA ASP A 26 10.09 -13.48 0.20
C ASP A 26 11.38 -12.72 0.47
N ASN A 27 12.23 -12.56 -0.55
CA ASN A 27 13.42 -11.71 -0.48
C ASN A 27 13.09 -10.35 -1.08
N THR A 28 13.12 -9.30 -0.27
CA THR A 28 12.89 -7.92 -0.72
C THR A 28 14.21 -7.16 -0.91
N THR A 29 15.34 -7.85 -0.96
CA THR A 29 16.68 -7.25 -1.03
C THR A 29 17.40 -7.62 -2.33
N SER A 30 18.53 -6.95 -2.56
CA SER A 30 19.47 -7.29 -3.63
C SER A 30 20.38 -8.49 -3.32
N GLY A 31 20.33 -9.04 -2.09
CA GLY A 31 21.17 -10.15 -1.66
C GLY A 31 20.70 -11.50 -2.22
N SER A 32 21.61 -12.48 -2.23
CA SER A 32 21.29 -13.89 -2.48
C SER A 32 21.51 -14.70 -1.22
N TYR A 33 20.59 -15.61 -0.92
CA TYR A 33 20.61 -16.39 0.32
C TYR A 33 20.37 -17.87 0.07
N GLU A 34 21.04 -18.72 0.81
CA GLU A 34 20.60 -20.09 1.02
C GLU A 34 19.72 -20.13 2.27
N VAL A 35 18.47 -20.55 2.09
CA VAL A 35 17.48 -20.66 3.17
C VAL A 35 17.18 -22.13 3.39
N THR A 36 17.38 -22.60 4.61
CA THR A 36 16.98 -23.93 5.04
C THR A 36 15.78 -23.82 5.95
N LEU A 37 14.68 -24.51 5.61
CA LEU A 37 13.56 -24.76 6.51
C LEU A 37 13.62 -26.21 6.98
N ASP A 38 13.75 -26.41 8.28
CA ASP A 38 13.83 -27.73 8.91
C ASP A 38 12.59 -27.97 9.78
N PHE A 39 11.76 -28.90 9.33
CA PHE A 39 10.56 -29.35 10.02
C PHE A 39 10.79 -30.58 10.92
N THR A 40 12.04 -30.98 11.14
CA THR A 40 12.38 -32.16 11.95
C THR A 40 11.84 -32.03 13.37
N GLY A 41 11.18 -33.09 13.84
CA GLY A 41 10.46 -33.13 15.11
C GLY A 41 9.01 -32.65 15.01
N SER A 42 8.51 -32.33 13.82
CA SER A 42 7.08 -32.23 13.54
C SER A 42 6.43 -33.62 13.56
N SER A 43 5.12 -33.68 13.81
CA SER A 43 4.32 -34.91 13.83
C SER A 43 3.19 -34.83 12.81
N ASN A 44 2.91 -35.94 12.14
CA ASN A 44 1.85 -36.04 11.14
C ASN A 44 2.01 -35.00 9.99
N LEU A 45 3.24 -34.84 9.50
CA LEU A 45 3.62 -33.83 8.52
C LEU A 45 4.47 -34.45 7.42
N ARG A 46 4.25 -34.04 6.17
CA ARG A 46 5.17 -34.31 5.04
C ARG A 46 5.38 -33.05 4.20
N LEU A 47 6.56 -32.95 3.57
CA LEU A 47 6.81 -31.95 2.54
C LEU A 47 6.11 -32.34 1.24
N VAL A 48 5.46 -31.38 0.58
CA VAL A 48 4.77 -31.62 -0.69
C VAL A 48 5.75 -31.96 -1.83
N THR A 49 7.00 -31.52 -1.73
CA THR A 49 8.06 -31.76 -2.71
C THR A 49 8.58 -33.21 -2.75
N GLY A 50 8.08 -34.11 -1.88
CA GLY A 50 8.20 -35.55 -2.07
C GLY A 50 9.49 -36.22 -1.57
N GLY A 51 10.17 -35.66 -0.56
CA GLY A 51 11.34 -36.28 0.08
C GLY A 51 11.04 -36.99 1.41
N PRO A 52 11.87 -37.95 1.85
CA PRO A 52 11.79 -38.53 3.20
C PRO A 52 12.30 -37.57 4.30
N SER A 53 13.08 -36.57 3.91
CA SER A 53 13.56 -35.52 4.81
C SER A 53 12.45 -34.51 5.09
N LEU A 54 12.34 -34.06 6.33
CA LEU A 54 11.52 -32.91 6.73
C LEU A 54 12.30 -31.58 6.67
N ALA A 55 13.53 -31.59 6.17
CA ALA A 55 14.31 -30.40 5.91
C ALA A 55 14.44 -30.15 4.40
N CYS A 56 14.30 -28.88 4.00
CA CYS A 56 14.55 -28.43 2.64
C CYS A 56 15.44 -27.19 2.64
N SER A 57 16.43 -27.16 1.76
CA SER A 57 17.22 -25.97 1.44
C SER A 57 16.82 -25.43 0.08
N MET A 58 16.85 -24.12 -0.07
CA MET A 58 16.67 -23.44 -1.35
C MET A 58 17.54 -22.22 -1.46
N ILE A 59 17.79 -21.84 -2.70
CA ILE A 59 18.43 -20.59 -3.04
C ILE A 59 17.36 -19.55 -3.29
N LEU A 60 17.45 -18.44 -2.57
CA LEU A 60 16.59 -17.29 -2.68
C LEU A 60 17.38 -16.15 -3.34
N ARG A 61 17.07 -15.88 -4.60
CA ARG A 61 17.78 -14.89 -5.43
C ARG A 61 17.27 -13.47 -5.13
N PRO A 62 17.92 -12.42 -5.66
CA PRO A 62 17.51 -11.04 -5.41
C PRO A 62 16.04 -10.81 -5.80
N PHE A 63 15.28 -10.17 -4.92
CA PHE A 63 13.85 -9.88 -5.10
C PHE A 63 12.95 -11.11 -5.33
N ASP A 64 13.47 -12.32 -5.15
CA ASP A 64 12.80 -13.57 -5.48
C ASP A 64 11.77 -13.99 -4.41
N ARG A 65 10.88 -14.91 -4.80
CA ARG A 65 9.86 -15.50 -3.93
C ARG A 65 9.84 -17.01 -4.13
N VAL A 66 9.90 -17.75 -3.03
CA VAL A 66 9.82 -19.20 -3.02
C VAL A 66 8.71 -19.67 -2.09
N ARG A 67 7.98 -20.73 -2.47
CA ARG A 67 6.91 -21.32 -1.66
C ARG A 67 7.26 -22.75 -1.27
N VAL A 68 7.26 -23.02 0.04
CA VAL A 68 7.40 -24.37 0.61
C VAL A 68 6.08 -24.80 1.18
N SER A 69 5.57 -25.95 0.74
CA SER A 69 4.31 -26.47 1.27
C SER A 69 4.55 -27.74 2.08
N VAL A 70 3.92 -27.81 3.24
CA VAL A 70 3.78 -29.01 4.05
C VAL A 70 2.30 -29.41 4.10
N CYS A 71 2.02 -30.70 4.18
CA CYS A 71 0.65 -31.20 4.35
C CYS A 71 0.57 -32.25 5.44
N CYS A 72 -0.64 -32.43 5.95
CA CYS A 72 -0.96 -33.47 6.90
C CYS A 72 -0.83 -34.83 6.20
N ILE A 73 -0.32 -35.85 6.89
CA ILE A 73 -0.29 -37.21 6.35
C ILE A 73 -1.68 -37.85 6.52
N ASP A 74 -2.26 -37.71 7.72
CA ASP A 74 -3.56 -38.26 8.07
C ASP A 74 -4.41 -37.20 8.78
N GLU A 75 -5.56 -36.85 8.19
CA GLU A 75 -6.48 -35.83 8.72
C GLU A 75 -7.14 -36.25 10.04
N SER A 76 -7.09 -37.54 10.40
CA SER A 76 -7.68 -38.09 11.63
C SER A 76 -6.83 -37.81 12.87
N PHE A 77 -5.56 -37.46 12.71
CA PHE A 77 -4.62 -37.23 13.81
C PHE A 77 -4.23 -35.77 13.95
N ARG A 78 -3.91 -35.35 15.19
CA ARG A 78 -3.39 -34.01 15.43
C ARG A 78 -2.06 -33.82 14.68
N CYS A 79 -1.90 -32.66 14.05
CA CYS A 79 -0.66 -32.25 13.40
C CYS A 79 0.09 -31.27 14.30
N GLY A 80 1.35 -31.57 14.59
CA GLY A 80 2.25 -30.69 15.35
C GLY A 80 3.37 -30.20 14.46
N VAL A 81 3.47 -28.89 14.25
CA VAL A 81 4.50 -28.29 13.38
C VAL A 81 5.60 -27.66 14.23
N ARG A 82 6.82 -28.14 14.03
CA ARG A 82 8.05 -27.54 14.57
C ARG A 82 8.86 -27.03 13.40
N LEU A 83 9.10 -25.72 13.34
CA LEU A 83 9.92 -25.10 12.32
C LEU A 83 11.21 -24.56 12.92
N ARG A 84 12.34 -24.98 12.37
CA ARG A 84 13.65 -24.35 12.52
C ARG A 84 14.05 -23.76 11.18
N HIS A 85 14.81 -22.68 11.20
CA HIS A 85 15.31 -22.07 9.97
C HIS A 85 16.78 -21.73 10.10
N ASN A 86 17.48 -21.73 8.97
CA ASN A 86 18.83 -21.19 8.84
C ASN A 86 18.91 -20.36 7.57
N ILE A 87 19.67 -19.26 7.61
CA ILE A 87 19.93 -18.42 6.45
C ILE A 87 21.43 -18.18 6.35
N ALA A 88 22.00 -18.47 5.19
CA ALA A 88 23.39 -18.16 4.86
C ALA A 88 23.45 -17.22 3.65
N ASP A 89 24.40 -16.30 3.67
CA ASP A 89 24.76 -15.51 2.49
C ASP A 89 25.46 -16.41 1.48
N ILE A 90 25.15 -16.23 0.20
CA ILE A 90 25.83 -16.93 -0.89
C ILE A 90 26.30 -15.94 -1.96
N ASP A 91 27.30 -16.36 -2.73
CA ASP A 91 27.86 -15.55 -3.80
C ASP A 91 26.84 -15.24 -4.90
N ALA A 92 27.06 -14.10 -5.54
CA ALA A 92 26.24 -13.62 -6.65
C ALA A 92 26.26 -14.61 -7.82
N LEU A 93 25.10 -14.81 -8.43
CA LEU A 93 24.94 -15.59 -9.66
C LEU A 93 25.71 -14.95 -10.82
N ASP A 94 26.13 -15.75 -11.80
CA ASP A 94 26.50 -15.21 -13.11
C ASP A 94 25.26 -14.62 -13.80
N VAL A 95 25.08 -13.31 -13.62
CA VAL A 95 23.95 -12.53 -14.13
C VAL A 95 23.84 -12.62 -15.66
N ASN A 96 24.96 -12.73 -16.38
CA ASN A 96 24.95 -12.79 -17.84
C ASN A 96 24.42 -14.14 -18.33
N ALA A 97 24.90 -15.24 -17.72
CA ALA A 97 24.42 -16.58 -18.04
C ALA A 97 22.91 -16.72 -17.72
N ALA A 98 22.48 -16.18 -16.57
CA ALA A 98 21.08 -16.16 -16.17
C ALA A 98 20.21 -15.37 -17.17
N LYS A 99 20.62 -14.16 -17.54
CA LYS A 99 19.92 -13.34 -18.54
C LYS A 99 19.79 -14.07 -19.86
N GLN A 100 20.88 -14.66 -20.36
CA GLN A 100 20.87 -15.36 -21.65
C GLN A 100 19.89 -16.55 -21.67
N ALA A 101 19.85 -17.33 -20.59
CA ALA A 101 18.92 -18.46 -20.47
C ALA A 101 17.45 -17.99 -20.41
N GLU A 102 17.18 -16.95 -19.63
CA GLU A 102 15.82 -16.40 -19.46
C GLU A 102 15.31 -15.70 -20.74
N ASP A 103 16.17 -14.94 -21.42
CA ASP A 103 15.83 -14.29 -22.70
C ASP A 103 15.56 -15.32 -23.80
N SER A 104 16.32 -16.43 -23.81
CA SER A 104 16.08 -17.55 -24.73
C SER A 104 14.74 -18.23 -24.46
N ALA A 105 14.37 -18.43 -23.20
CA ALA A 105 13.08 -19.00 -22.81
C ALA A 105 11.91 -18.06 -23.16
N LEU A 106 12.08 -16.76 -22.95
CA LEU A 106 11.10 -15.74 -23.35
C LEU A 106 10.92 -15.72 -24.87
N ALA A 107 12.00 -15.73 -25.65
CA ALA A 107 11.93 -15.75 -27.10
C ALA A 107 11.18 -16.98 -27.62
N ALA A 108 11.43 -18.16 -27.05
CA ALA A 108 10.69 -19.39 -27.38
C ALA A 108 9.19 -19.27 -27.07
N LEU A 109 8.84 -18.68 -25.92
CA LEU A 109 7.45 -18.45 -25.53
C LEU A 109 6.75 -17.46 -26.48
N LEU A 110 7.38 -16.33 -26.80
CA LEU A 110 6.83 -15.33 -27.72
C LEU A 110 6.61 -15.90 -29.12
N MET A 111 7.52 -16.74 -29.62
CA MET A 111 7.33 -17.45 -30.90
C MET A 111 6.11 -18.39 -30.84
N SER A 112 5.91 -19.10 -29.73
CA SER A 112 4.74 -19.99 -29.58
C SER A 112 3.42 -19.20 -29.55
N VAL A 113 3.39 -18.03 -28.90
CA VAL A 113 2.21 -17.16 -28.86
C VAL A 113 1.90 -16.59 -30.24
N GLN A 114 2.92 -16.13 -30.97
CA GLN A 114 2.76 -15.61 -32.34
C GLN A 114 2.24 -16.67 -33.32
N ALA A 115 2.62 -17.93 -33.14
CA ALA A 115 2.12 -19.04 -33.97
C ALA A 115 0.61 -19.32 -33.75
N SER A 116 0.03 -18.87 -32.63
CA SER A 116 -1.36 -19.12 -32.23
C SER A 116 -2.30 -17.91 -32.49
N ALA A 117 -2.01 -17.14 -33.56
CA ALA A 117 -2.36 -15.74 -33.79
C ALA A 117 -3.82 -15.22 -33.59
N PRO A 118 -4.92 -16.00 -33.62
CA PRO A 118 -6.17 -15.47 -33.10
C PRO A 118 -6.13 -15.41 -31.55
N ALA A 119 -6.47 -14.25 -30.97
CA ALA A 119 -6.48 -14.01 -29.52
C ALA A 119 -7.34 -15.01 -28.71
N ASP A 120 -8.33 -15.65 -29.33
CA ASP A 120 -9.13 -16.71 -28.72
C ASP A 120 -8.42 -18.07 -28.68
N THR A 121 -7.58 -18.39 -29.67
CA THR A 121 -6.86 -19.67 -29.70
C THR A 121 -5.72 -19.75 -28.70
N SER A 122 -5.06 -18.64 -28.38
CA SER A 122 -4.01 -18.61 -27.34
C SER A 122 -4.58 -18.88 -25.95
N LEU A 123 -5.74 -18.29 -25.63
CA LEU A 123 -6.47 -18.56 -24.38
C LEU A 123 -6.93 -20.03 -24.30
N LEU A 124 -7.43 -20.60 -25.41
CA LEU A 124 -7.83 -22.01 -25.49
C LEU A 124 -6.66 -23.00 -25.36
N GLN A 125 -5.44 -22.57 -25.72
CA GLN A 125 -4.21 -23.36 -25.61
C GLN A 125 -3.46 -23.16 -24.28
N GLY A 126 -4.01 -22.33 -23.37
CA GLY A 126 -3.38 -22.03 -22.08
C GLY A 126 -2.11 -21.17 -22.18
N LEU A 127 -1.89 -20.50 -23.32
CA LEU A 127 -0.79 -19.57 -23.51
C LEU A 127 -1.11 -18.22 -22.84
N PRO A 128 -0.10 -17.49 -22.33
CA PRO A 128 -0.31 -16.17 -21.77
C PRO A 128 -0.65 -15.18 -22.89
N PHE A 129 -1.60 -14.28 -22.60
CA PHE A 129 -1.77 -13.03 -23.35
C PHE A 129 -0.45 -12.25 -23.39
N VAL A 130 -0.14 -11.65 -24.53
CA VAL A 130 1.03 -10.80 -24.76
C VAL A 130 0.56 -9.50 -25.38
N ASP A 131 0.95 -8.38 -24.77
CA ASP A 131 0.64 -7.04 -25.22
C ASP A 131 1.56 -6.65 -26.40
N THR A 132 1.00 -6.56 -27.59
CA THR A 132 1.75 -6.26 -28.81
C THR A 132 2.21 -4.81 -28.91
N GLU A 133 1.62 -3.90 -28.15
CA GLU A 133 2.00 -2.48 -28.12
C GLU A 133 3.08 -2.19 -27.07
N PHE A 134 3.19 -3.04 -26.05
CA PHE A 134 4.14 -2.89 -24.95
C PHE A 134 4.84 -4.22 -24.63
N LEU A 135 5.49 -4.76 -25.67
CA LEU A 135 6.11 -6.08 -25.65
C LEU A 135 7.22 -6.22 -24.59
N PRO A 136 7.35 -7.39 -23.94
CA PRO A 136 8.39 -7.65 -22.95
C PRO A 136 9.77 -7.77 -23.63
N HIS A 137 10.39 -6.63 -23.92
CA HIS A 137 11.73 -6.54 -24.50
C HIS A 137 12.47 -5.30 -24.00
N ASP A 138 13.79 -5.26 -24.18
CA ASP A 138 14.63 -4.23 -23.55
C ASP A 138 14.31 -2.79 -24.01
N LYS A 139 13.74 -2.57 -25.20
CA LYS A 139 13.40 -1.20 -25.65
C LYS A 139 12.35 -0.50 -24.77
N ILE A 140 11.40 -1.22 -24.18
CA ILE A 140 10.40 -0.61 -23.28
C ILE A 140 10.96 -0.34 -21.88
N LEU A 141 12.20 -0.76 -21.59
CA LEU A 141 12.89 -0.29 -20.40
C LEU A 141 13.23 1.19 -20.54
N GLY A 142 13.62 1.65 -21.73
CA GLY A 142 14.04 3.03 -21.98
C GLY A 142 15.55 3.23 -21.83
N GLU A 143 16.04 4.35 -22.36
CA GLU A 143 17.47 4.61 -22.56
C GLU A 143 18.25 4.74 -21.25
N GLY A 144 17.59 5.15 -20.16
CA GLY A 144 18.22 5.38 -18.85
C GLY A 144 18.49 4.12 -18.02
N ILE A 145 18.10 2.93 -18.49
CA ILE A 145 18.18 1.68 -17.71
C ILE A 145 19.36 0.77 -18.13
N GLY A 146 19.95 0.96 -19.31
CA GLY A 146 21.11 0.20 -19.78
C GLY A 146 20.80 -1.24 -20.23
N ASP A 147 21.45 -1.67 -21.31
CA ASP A 147 21.14 -2.88 -22.10
C ASP A 147 21.29 -4.25 -21.38
N LYS A 148 21.66 -4.29 -20.10
CA LYS A 148 22.03 -5.55 -19.40
C LYS A 148 21.22 -5.86 -18.14
N CYS A 149 20.23 -5.05 -17.79
CA CYS A 149 19.79 -5.03 -16.40
C CYS A 149 18.64 -5.98 -16.05
N PHE A 150 17.79 -6.39 -17.00
CA PHE A 150 16.55 -7.09 -16.67
C PHE A 150 16.20 -8.21 -17.64
N THR A 151 15.36 -9.12 -17.17
CA THR A 151 14.69 -10.18 -17.93
C THR A 151 13.19 -10.06 -17.73
N TRP A 152 12.39 -10.79 -18.50
CA TRP A 152 10.93 -10.73 -18.42
C TRP A 152 10.35 -12.08 -18.05
N LYS A 153 9.55 -12.09 -16.99
CA LYS A 153 8.89 -13.30 -16.50
C LYS A 153 7.41 -13.04 -16.27
N PRO A 154 6.53 -14.03 -16.53
CA PRO A 154 5.13 -13.91 -16.21
C PRO A 154 4.91 -13.91 -14.69
N LEU A 155 3.95 -13.12 -14.20
CA LEU A 155 3.58 -13.08 -12.78
C LEU A 155 3.25 -14.47 -12.20
N ALA A 156 2.69 -15.36 -13.02
CA ALA A 156 2.38 -16.73 -12.65
C ALA A 156 3.61 -17.53 -12.18
N ALA A 157 4.82 -17.17 -12.63
CA ALA A 157 6.07 -17.80 -12.20
C ALA A 157 6.38 -17.57 -10.71
N PHE A 158 5.84 -16.50 -10.11
CA PHE A 158 6.13 -16.10 -8.72
C PHE A 158 4.92 -16.28 -7.80
N TYR A 159 3.74 -15.94 -8.27
CA TYR A 159 2.53 -15.83 -7.44
C TYR A 159 1.58 -17.03 -7.63
N GLY A 160 1.80 -17.83 -8.68
CA GLY A 160 0.85 -18.84 -9.15
C GLY A 160 -0.23 -18.23 -10.06
N GLU A 161 -0.97 -19.10 -10.75
CA GLU A 161 -1.95 -18.67 -11.75
C GLU A 161 -3.19 -17.99 -11.13
N ASP A 162 -3.59 -18.42 -9.94
CA ASP A 162 -4.79 -17.97 -9.24
C ASP A 162 -4.53 -16.79 -8.28
N ALA A 163 -3.37 -16.16 -8.36
CA ALA A 163 -3.00 -15.03 -7.51
C ALA A 163 -4.01 -13.88 -7.67
N PRO A 164 -4.60 -13.36 -6.58
CA PRO A 164 -5.62 -12.31 -6.68
C PRO A 164 -5.00 -10.96 -7.06
N ILE A 165 -5.79 -10.08 -7.69
CA ILE A 165 -5.37 -8.67 -7.87
C ILE A 165 -5.31 -7.99 -6.50
N PHE A 166 -6.39 -8.09 -5.75
CA PHE A 166 -6.55 -7.56 -4.40
C PHE A 166 -6.81 -8.72 -3.44
N GLY A 167 -6.10 -8.77 -2.33
CA GLY A 167 -6.34 -9.77 -1.29
C GLY A 167 -7.26 -9.21 -0.22
N PRO A 168 -7.58 -9.99 0.82
CA PRO A 168 -8.57 -9.59 1.82
C PRO A 168 -8.04 -8.57 2.83
N GLY A 169 -6.72 -8.41 2.98
CA GLY A 169 -6.11 -7.56 4.00
C GLY A 169 -5.95 -6.09 3.59
N GLU A 170 -5.37 -5.30 4.50
CA GLU A 170 -4.96 -3.92 4.21
C GLU A 170 -3.83 -3.92 3.18
N LEU A 171 -4.07 -3.32 2.02
CA LEU A 171 -3.19 -3.44 0.85
C LEU A 171 -1.86 -2.70 1.06
N ALA A 172 -1.89 -1.52 1.71
CA ALA A 172 -0.69 -0.74 2.00
C ALA A 172 0.30 -1.49 2.91
N LYS A 173 -0.20 -2.21 3.94
CA LYS A 173 0.63 -2.93 4.92
C LYS A 173 1.44 -4.07 4.32
N THR A 174 1.03 -4.60 3.17
CA THR A 174 1.71 -5.72 2.52
C THR A 174 2.74 -5.25 1.49
N LEU A 175 2.78 -3.95 1.15
CA LEU A 175 3.65 -3.40 0.11
C LEU A 175 5.14 -3.48 0.52
N SER A 176 5.99 -3.92 -0.41
CA SER A 176 7.44 -3.93 -0.22
C SER A 176 8.05 -2.55 -0.46
N ALA A 177 9.26 -2.34 0.03
CA ALA A 177 10.02 -1.09 -0.18
C ALA A 177 10.38 -0.79 -1.66
N GLY A 178 10.06 -1.68 -2.60
CA GLY A 178 10.35 -1.51 -4.03
C GLY A 178 11.56 -2.29 -4.54
N GLY A 179 11.58 -2.51 -5.85
CA GLY A 179 12.75 -3.00 -6.57
C GLY A 179 13.51 -1.85 -7.28
N PRO A 180 14.58 -2.14 -8.03
CA PRO A 180 15.45 -1.13 -8.67
C PRO A 180 14.78 -0.25 -9.75
N LEU A 181 13.53 -0.54 -10.14
CA LEU A 181 12.73 0.29 -11.04
C LEU A 181 11.69 1.16 -10.31
N THR A 182 11.52 1.00 -9.00
CA THR A 182 10.59 1.78 -8.20
C THR A 182 11.35 2.84 -7.42
N SER A 183 11.03 4.12 -7.65
CA SER A 183 11.56 5.22 -6.85
C SER A 183 10.89 5.26 -5.47
N PRO A 184 11.54 5.85 -4.45
CA PRO A 184 10.90 6.07 -3.15
C PRO A 184 9.59 6.88 -3.24
N ALA A 185 9.53 7.87 -4.15
CA ALA A 185 8.31 8.65 -4.39
C ALA A 185 7.18 7.79 -4.96
N LEU A 186 7.49 6.92 -5.91
CA LEU A 186 6.52 5.98 -6.46
C LEU A 186 6.04 4.97 -5.41
N ALA A 187 6.95 4.44 -4.57
CA ALA A 187 6.59 3.55 -3.48
C ALA A 187 5.67 4.22 -2.45
N ALA A 188 5.94 5.48 -2.09
CA ALA A 188 5.08 6.27 -1.21
C ALA A 188 3.68 6.49 -1.85
N ALA A 189 3.63 6.82 -3.14
CA ALA A 189 2.38 6.99 -3.87
C ALA A 189 1.54 5.71 -3.89
N LEU A 190 2.18 4.56 -4.16
CA LEU A 190 1.54 3.25 -4.09
C LEU A 190 1.03 2.95 -2.67
N THR A 191 1.77 3.33 -1.64
CA THR A 191 1.34 3.15 -0.24
C THR A 191 0.04 3.90 0.02
N VAL A 192 -0.04 5.18 -0.37
CA VAL A 192 -1.26 5.99 -0.22
C VAL A 192 -2.44 5.39 -1.00
N LEU A 193 -2.20 4.95 -2.25
CA LEU A 193 -3.24 4.27 -3.03
C LEU A 193 -3.69 2.95 -2.39
N GLY A 194 -2.79 2.24 -1.71
CA GLY A 194 -3.07 1.01 -0.98
C GLY A 194 -3.98 1.19 0.25
N GLU A 195 -4.20 2.42 0.71
CA GLU A 195 -5.14 2.72 1.80
C GLU A 195 -6.61 2.69 1.32
N ASP A 196 -6.87 2.99 0.04
CA ASP A 196 -8.22 2.95 -0.54
C ASP A 196 -8.34 1.85 -1.61
N ARG A 197 -8.83 0.69 -1.17
CA ARG A 197 -9.15 -0.42 -2.08
C ARG A 197 -10.22 -0.05 -3.11
N ALA A 198 -11.26 0.69 -2.71
CA ALA A 198 -12.38 0.99 -3.61
C ALA A 198 -11.93 1.91 -4.75
N LEU A 199 -10.96 2.79 -4.50
CA LEU A 199 -10.26 3.52 -5.56
C LEU A 199 -9.49 2.58 -6.49
N LEU A 200 -8.65 1.71 -5.95
CA LEU A 200 -7.86 0.78 -6.76
C LEU A 200 -8.73 -0.16 -7.62
N GLU A 201 -9.87 -0.61 -7.09
CA GLU A 201 -10.85 -1.41 -7.83
C GLU A 201 -11.51 -0.65 -8.99
N ARG A 202 -11.63 0.69 -8.88
CA ARG A 202 -12.08 1.54 -10.00
C ARG A 202 -11.00 1.77 -11.05
N VAL A 203 -9.72 1.71 -10.66
CA VAL A 203 -8.56 1.87 -11.54
C VAL A 203 -8.27 0.57 -12.30
N ILE A 204 -8.23 -0.57 -11.60
CA ILE A 204 -7.97 -1.88 -12.19
C ILE A 204 -9.30 -2.54 -12.55
N LEU A 205 -9.80 -2.19 -13.74
CA LEU A 205 -11.15 -2.49 -14.21
C LEU A 205 -11.47 -3.98 -14.28
N ARG A 206 -10.54 -4.80 -14.76
CA ARG A 206 -10.80 -6.22 -15.04
C ARG A 206 -9.55 -7.07 -15.13
N ARG A 207 -9.73 -8.37 -14.87
CA ARG A 207 -8.82 -9.44 -15.24
C ARG A 207 -9.52 -10.37 -16.22
N GLU A 208 -8.89 -10.63 -17.35
CA GLU A 208 -9.34 -11.64 -18.31
C GLU A 208 -8.35 -12.80 -18.33
N GLY A 209 -8.83 -13.99 -18.00
CA GLY A 209 -7.97 -15.16 -17.84
C GLY A 209 -6.84 -14.93 -16.83
N LYS A 210 -5.67 -15.51 -17.12
CA LYS A 210 -4.55 -15.56 -16.16
C LYS A 210 -3.60 -14.38 -16.27
N SER A 211 -3.53 -13.70 -17.42
CA SER A 211 -2.43 -12.78 -17.72
C SER A 211 -2.83 -11.51 -18.49
N ARG A 212 -4.12 -11.18 -18.60
CA ARG A 212 -4.61 -9.95 -19.25
C ARG A 212 -5.32 -9.06 -18.23
N PHE A 213 -4.88 -7.82 -18.13
CA PHE A 213 -5.38 -6.85 -17.15
C PHE A 213 -5.82 -5.57 -17.85
N GLY A 214 -7.01 -5.09 -17.49
CA GLY A 214 -7.50 -3.77 -17.92
C GLY A 214 -7.30 -2.75 -16.81
N VAL A 215 -6.70 -1.62 -17.12
CA VAL A 215 -6.43 -0.53 -16.18
C VAL A 215 -6.84 0.80 -16.80
N ARG A 216 -7.61 1.61 -16.07
CA ARG A 216 -7.94 2.99 -16.45
C ARG A 216 -7.02 3.95 -15.73
N LEU A 217 -6.22 4.67 -16.50
CA LEU A 217 -5.42 5.79 -16.02
C LEU A 217 -5.85 7.06 -16.76
N TYR A 218 -5.32 8.20 -16.34
CA TYR A 218 -5.59 9.49 -16.95
C TYR A 218 -4.29 10.11 -17.43
N LEU A 219 -4.34 10.75 -18.59
CA LEU A 219 -3.23 11.52 -19.13
C LEU A 219 -3.75 12.90 -19.52
N HIS A 220 -3.25 13.93 -18.83
CA HIS A 220 -3.74 15.30 -18.97
C HIS A 220 -5.25 15.44 -18.76
N GLY A 221 -5.81 14.71 -17.78
CA GLY A 221 -7.25 14.73 -17.48
C GLY A 221 -8.11 13.79 -18.32
N GLU A 222 -7.57 13.27 -19.43
CA GLU A 222 -8.30 12.39 -20.33
C GLU A 222 -8.15 10.93 -19.90
N PRO A 223 -9.26 10.17 -19.70
CA PRO A 223 -9.19 8.75 -19.37
C PRO A 223 -8.59 7.94 -20.52
N LYS A 224 -7.72 6.99 -20.17
CA LYS A 224 -7.04 6.04 -21.04
C LYS A 224 -7.25 4.64 -20.49
N ASP A 225 -8.02 3.84 -21.24
CA ASP A 225 -8.20 2.43 -20.97
C ASP A 225 -7.02 1.67 -21.57
N LEU A 226 -6.18 1.17 -20.68
CA LEU A 226 -4.97 0.43 -21.00
C LEU A 226 -5.22 -1.05 -20.80
N GLU A 227 -4.69 -1.83 -21.73
CA GLU A 227 -4.61 -3.28 -21.59
C GLU A 227 -3.14 -3.66 -21.44
N VAL A 228 -2.82 -4.46 -20.42
CA VAL A 228 -1.46 -4.91 -20.13
C VAL A 228 -1.43 -6.40 -19.89
N ASP A 229 -0.34 -7.04 -20.32
CA ASP A 229 -0.10 -8.45 -20.04
C ASP A 229 0.58 -8.71 -18.68
N GLY A 230 0.68 -9.97 -18.28
CA GLY A 230 1.28 -10.41 -17.03
C GLY A 230 2.81 -10.54 -16.99
N PHE A 231 3.56 -10.08 -18.00
CA PHE A 231 5.03 -10.07 -17.95
C PHE A 231 5.56 -8.84 -17.22
N VAL A 232 6.50 -9.04 -16.28
CA VAL A 232 7.14 -7.95 -15.53
C VAL A 232 8.66 -8.02 -15.63
N PRO A 233 9.36 -6.87 -15.60
CA PRO A 233 10.82 -6.84 -15.57
C PRO A 233 11.31 -7.43 -14.25
N CYS A 234 12.32 -8.30 -14.33
CA CYS A 234 12.91 -9.02 -13.22
C CYS A 234 14.43 -8.86 -13.24
N VAL A 235 15.05 -8.88 -12.06
CA VAL A 235 16.52 -9.02 -11.98
C VAL A 235 16.89 -10.39 -12.57
N PRO A 236 17.93 -10.51 -13.41
CA PRO A 236 18.29 -11.80 -14.02
C PRO A 236 18.54 -12.87 -12.96
N GLY A 237 17.87 -14.01 -13.09
CA GLY A 237 17.89 -15.09 -12.09
C GLY A 237 17.13 -14.79 -10.80
N GLY A 238 16.55 -13.60 -10.64
CA GLY A 238 15.81 -13.15 -9.47
C GLY A 238 14.33 -12.87 -9.77
N GLY A 239 13.72 -12.08 -8.89
CA GLY A 239 12.32 -11.70 -8.94
C GLY A 239 12.04 -10.31 -9.53
N PRO A 240 10.78 -9.84 -9.40
CA PRO A 240 10.34 -8.59 -10.00
C PRO A 240 11.16 -7.39 -9.54
N ALA A 241 11.52 -6.53 -10.49
CA ALA A 241 12.30 -5.31 -10.27
C ALA A 241 11.45 -4.11 -9.83
N LEU A 242 10.17 -4.34 -9.52
CA LEU A 242 9.15 -3.37 -9.16
C LEU A 242 8.70 -3.55 -7.71
N ALA A 243 8.02 -2.56 -7.14
CA ALA A 243 7.30 -2.72 -5.88
C ALA A 243 6.21 -3.78 -6.05
N ARG A 244 6.04 -4.56 -4.98
CA ARG A 244 5.15 -5.72 -4.96
C ARG A 244 4.64 -5.93 -3.55
N CYS A 245 3.57 -6.68 -3.40
CA CYS A 245 3.13 -7.08 -2.08
C CYS A 245 3.90 -8.31 -1.60
N THR A 246 4.16 -8.38 -0.30
CA THR A 246 4.60 -9.59 0.43
C THR A 246 3.47 -10.63 0.58
N SER A 247 2.22 -10.20 0.36
CA SER A 247 1.07 -11.05 0.05
C SER A 247 1.10 -11.52 -1.42
N ASP A 248 0.14 -12.33 -1.84
CA ASP A 248 0.04 -12.80 -3.24
C ASP A 248 -0.73 -11.83 -4.15
N GLU A 249 -0.82 -10.56 -3.75
CA GLU A 249 -1.61 -9.52 -4.42
C GLU A 249 -0.85 -8.90 -5.59
N LEU A 250 -1.49 -8.81 -6.75
CA LEU A 250 -0.85 -8.38 -8.00
C LEU A 250 -1.01 -6.88 -8.30
N TRP A 251 -1.89 -6.16 -7.59
CA TRP A 251 -2.26 -4.78 -7.91
C TRP A 251 -1.08 -3.81 -8.10
N PRO A 252 0.02 -3.82 -7.30
CA PRO A 252 1.09 -2.83 -7.49
C PRO A 252 1.87 -3.11 -8.77
N LEU A 253 2.04 -4.38 -9.12
CA LEU A 253 2.77 -4.79 -10.32
C LEU A 253 1.97 -4.46 -11.58
N VAL A 254 0.67 -4.71 -11.57
CA VAL A 254 -0.26 -4.37 -12.66
C VAL A 254 -0.31 -2.85 -12.85
N LEU A 255 -0.46 -2.08 -11.77
CA LEU A 255 -0.54 -0.63 -11.82
C LEU A 255 0.76 0.02 -12.30
N GLN A 256 1.91 -0.40 -11.79
CA GLN A 256 3.21 0.12 -12.24
C GLN A 256 3.45 -0.18 -13.72
N LYS A 257 3.07 -1.38 -14.19
CA LYS A 257 3.18 -1.71 -15.61
C LYS A 257 2.27 -0.85 -16.49
N ALA A 258 1.01 -0.66 -16.10
CA ALA A 258 0.10 0.22 -16.82
C ALA A 258 0.62 1.66 -16.86
N THR A 259 1.20 2.13 -15.75
CA THR A 259 1.84 3.45 -15.66
C THR A 259 3.04 3.54 -16.61
N ALA A 260 3.90 2.51 -16.66
CA ALA A 260 5.03 2.46 -17.59
C ALA A 260 4.56 2.47 -19.05
N LYS A 261 3.50 1.71 -19.39
CA LYS A 261 2.89 1.72 -20.72
C LYS A 261 2.36 3.10 -21.10
N LEU A 262 1.65 3.76 -20.18
CA LEU A 262 1.11 5.11 -20.39
C LEU A 262 2.23 6.13 -20.65
N LEU A 263 3.35 6.01 -19.94
CA LEU A 263 4.52 6.90 -20.07
C LEU A 263 5.48 6.48 -21.19
N GLY A 264 5.26 5.33 -21.82
CA GLY A 264 6.03 4.79 -22.93
C GLY A 264 7.24 3.92 -22.57
N SER A 265 7.68 3.90 -21.30
CA SER A 265 8.80 3.08 -20.84
C SER A 265 8.90 2.97 -19.32
N TYR A 266 9.63 1.96 -18.83
CA TYR A 266 9.86 1.74 -17.39
C TYR A 266 10.84 2.74 -16.75
N ASP A 267 11.79 3.31 -17.49
CA ASP A 267 12.71 4.33 -16.96
C ASP A 267 11.98 5.58 -16.47
N ARG A 268 10.82 5.89 -17.08
CA ARG A 268 9.94 6.98 -16.66
C ARG A 268 9.34 6.78 -15.27
N LEU A 269 9.19 5.54 -14.80
CA LEU A 269 8.68 5.26 -13.45
C LEU A 269 9.56 5.89 -12.37
N ARG A 270 10.87 6.02 -12.60
CA ARG A 270 11.80 6.65 -11.66
C ARG A 270 11.54 8.14 -11.47
N LEU A 271 10.90 8.78 -12.45
CA LEU A 271 10.58 10.21 -12.46
C LEU A 271 9.15 10.49 -11.98
N VAL A 272 8.35 9.45 -11.71
CA VAL A 272 6.98 9.60 -11.23
C VAL A 272 7.00 10.07 -9.77
N SER A 273 6.48 11.28 -9.53
CA SER A 273 6.23 11.81 -8.20
C SER A 273 4.91 11.27 -7.64
N VAL A 274 4.66 11.50 -6.34
CA VAL A 274 3.37 11.19 -5.70
C VAL A 274 2.24 11.91 -6.43
N GLU A 275 2.37 13.22 -6.63
CA GLU A 275 1.39 14.04 -7.36
C GLU A 275 1.12 13.50 -8.77
N ALA A 276 2.17 13.11 -9.50
CA ALA A 276 2.01 12.61 -10.86
C ALA A 276 1.22 11.29 -10.90
N LEU A 277 1.50 10.34 -10.00
CA LEU A 277 0.73 9.09 -9.95
C LEU A 277 -0.71 9.35 -9.50
N MET A 278 -0.93 10.24 -8.53
CA MET A 278 -2.28 10.64 -8.14
C MET A 278 -3.02 11.26 -9.32
N ALA A 279 -2.38 12.13 -10.10
CA ALA A 279 -2.97 12.70 -11.30
C ALA A 279 -3.34 11.64 -12.35
N MET A 280 -2.50 10.61 -12.51
CA MET A 280 -2.79 9.50 -13.41
C MET A 280 -3.91 8.58 -12.90
N VAL A 281 -4.14 8.51 -11.60
CA VAL A 281 -5.21 7.68 -11.01
C VAL A 281 -6.54 8.41 -10.92
N PHE A 282 -6.52 9.68 -10.49
CA PHE A 282 -7.72 10.49 -10.26
C PHE A 282 -8.12 11.38 -11.45
N GLY A 283 -7.22 11.58 -12.42
CA GLY A 283 -7.42 12.47 -13.57
C GLY A 283 -7.17 13.94 -13.28
N HIS A 284 -7.85 14.47 -12.26
CA HIS A 284 -7.69 15.85 -11.80
C HIS A 284 -7.76 15.93 -10.27
N PRO A 285 -6.78 15.38 -9.55
CA PRO A 285 -6.74 15.54 -8.11
C PRO A 285 -6.47 17.00 -7.76
N ARG A 286 -7.17 17.52 -6.76
CA ARG A 286 -6.75 18.75 -6.08
C ARG A 286 -5.70 18.37 -5.05
N CYS A 287 -4.44 18.36 -5.45
CA CYS A 287 -3.33 18.19 -4.52
C CYS A 287 -2.98 19.55 -3.91
N VAL A 288 -3.03 19.65 -2.57
CA VAL A 288 -2.52 20.81 -1.84
C VAL A 288 -1.21 20.39 -1.21
N MET A 289 -0.11 20.93 -1.74
CA MET A 289 1.21 20.72 -1.16
C MET A 289 1.43 21.74 -0.04
N LEU A 290 1.55 21.24 1.19
CA LEU A 290 1.86 22.06 2.35
C LEU A 290 3.35 21.89 2.68
N GLN A 291 4.09 22.99 2.70
CA GLN A 291 5.45 23.01 3.19
C GLN A 291 5.41 23.33 4.67
N LEU A 292 5.79 22.37 5.51
CA LEU A 292 5.86 22.56 6.96
C LEU A 292 7.29 22.86 7.39
N ALA A 293 7.47 23.89 8.21
CA ALA A 293 8.67 24.13 8.98
C ALA A 293 8.74 23.21 10.21
N ALA A 294 9.93 23.05 10.79
CA ALA A 294 10.09 22.30 12.02
C ALA A 294 9.25 22.92 13.15
N GLY A 295 8.38 22.12 13.76
CA GLY A 295 7.43 22.57 14.79
C GLY A 295 6.06 22.99 14.25
N GLU A 296 5.84 22.97 12.94
CA GLU A 296 4.50 23.14 12.36
C GLU A 296 3.74 21.81 12.34
N TYR A 297 2.43 21.90 12.52
CA TYR A 297 1.51 20.77 12.58
C TYR A 297 0.38 20.97 11.57
N ILE A 298 -0.10 19.87 10.98
CA ILE A 298 -1.31 19.88 10.15
C ILE A 298 -2.44 19.35 11.00
N ILE A 299 -3.52 20.12 11.05
CA ILE A 299 -4.81 19.65 11.55
C ILE A 299 -5.67 19.33 10.33
N ALA A 300 -5.85 18.05 10.03
CA ALA A 300 -6.80 17.58 9.03
C ALA A 300 -8.16 17.41 9.71
N ILE A 301 -9.16 18.15 9.24
CA ILE A 301 -10.49 18.07 9.83
C ILE A 301 -11.34 17.13 8.96
N LYS A 302 -11.67 15.94 9.46
CA LYS A 302 -12.47 14.94 8.72
C LYS A 302 -13.95 15.09 9.03
N GLN A 303 -14.76 15.04 7.98
CA GLN A 303 -16.21 14.94 8.10
C GLN A 303 -16.54 13.50 8.56
N SER A 304 -17.07 13.35 9.78
CA SER A 304 -17.57 12.06 10.23
C SER A 304 -18.79 11.70 9.40
N ALA A 305 -18.69 10.64 8.58
CA ALA A 305 -19.84 9.98 8.01
C ALA A 305 -20.54 9.19 9.13
N ALA A 306 -21.15 9.91 10.07
CA ALA A 306 -22.09 9.33 11.00
C ALA A 306 -23.24 8.75 10.16
N SER A 307 -23.20 7.43 10.01
CA SER A 307 -24.21 6.58 9.40
C SER A 307 -25.62 7.04 9.81
N ALA A 308 -26.31 7.72 8.89
CA ALA A 308 -27.68 8.19 9.06
C ALA A 308 -28.74 7.06 9.11
N THR A 309 -28.34 5.82 9.42
CA THR A 309 -29.17 4.62 9.26
C THR A 309 -29.37 3.77 10.51
N GLU A 310 -28.84 4.15 11.68
CA GLU A 310 -29.33 3.57 12.93
C GLU A 310 -30.25 4.57 13.66
N PRO A 311 -31.50 4.20 13.97
CA PRO A 311 -32.29 4.95 14.93
C PRO A 311 -31.64 4.73 16.31
N VAL A 312 -30.76 5.64 16.69
CA VAL A 312 -30.06 5.61 17.97
C VAL A 312 -31.03 6.07 19.06
N GLN A 313 -31.23 5.20 20.05
CA GLN A 313 -32.11 5.44 21.21
C GLN A 313 -31.35 6.02 22.42
N ASP A 314 -30.06 6.32 22.30
CA ASP A 314 -29.26 6.86 23.41
C ASP A 314 -28.10 7.72 22.90
N ASP A 315 -28.42 8.98 22.58
CA ASP A 315 -27.50 9.99 22.07
C ASP A 315 -26.32 10.24 23.03
N ASP A 316 -26.51 10.04 24.33
CA ASP A 316 -25.50 10.23 25.37
C ASP A 316 -24.35 9.21 25.26
N ALA A 317 -24.62 7.99 24.78
CA ALA A 317 -23.62 6.93 24.68
C ALA A 317 -22.67 7.14 23.48
N GLN A 318 -23.15 7.71 22.38
CA GLN A 318 -22.31 8.05 21.22
C GLN A 318 -21.43 9.27 21.49
N LEU A 319 -21.98 10.30 22.14
CA LEU A 319 -21.25 11.49 22.56
C LEU A 319 -20.09 11.14 23.51
N ARG A 320 -20.30 10.25 24.49
CA ARG A 320 -19.23 9.79 25.39
C ARG A 320 -18.08 9.11 24.66
N ARG A 321 -18.39 8.19 23.73
CA ARG A 321 -17.34 7.49 22.94
C ARG A 321 -16.52 8.43 22.06
N PHE A 322 -17.14 9.49 21.54
CA PHE A 322 -16.46 10.50 20.74
C PHE A 322 -15.45 11.29 21.58
N PHE A 323 -15.85 11.74 22.78
CA PHE A 323 -14.96 12.50 23.67
C PHE A 323 -13.86 11.65 24.28
N ASP A 324 -14.14 10.39 24.64
CA ASP A 324 -13.12 9.45 25.12
C ASP A 324 -11.99 9.21 24.08
N ALA A 325 -12.30 9.36 22.78
CA ALA A 325 -11.33 9.21 21.70
C ALA A 325 -10.46 10.46 21.47
N ILE A 326 -10.96 11.66 21.82
CA ILE A 326 -10.23 12.93 21.69
C ILE A 326 -9.30 13.15 22.88
N ASP A 327 -9.78 12.83 24.09
CA ASP A 327 -9.03 13.00 25.34
C ASP A 327 -7.78 12.10 25.37
N ALA A 328 -7.83 10.94 24.71
CA ALA A 328 -6.71 10.01 24.62
C ALA A 328 -5.57 10.48 23.68
N ASP A 329 -5.82 11.46 22.80
CA ASP A 329 -4.89 11.81 21.71
C ASP A 329 -4.09 13.12 21.97
N MET A 330 -4.52 13.93 22.95
CA MET A 330 -4.05 15.32 23.08
C MET A 330 -3.07 15.62 24.25
N ASP A 331 -2.72 14.64 25.11
CA ASP A 331 -1.67 14.63 26.16
C ASP A 331 -0.78 15.90 26.33
N ASP A 332 -1.34 17.06 26.73
CA ASP A 332 -0.60 18.29 27.11
C ASP A 332 0.39 18.88 26.06
N ARG A 333 0.22 18.62 24.75
CA ARG A 333 1.25 18.98 23.74
C ARG A 333 1.11 20.35 23.06
N VAL A 334 0.09 21.15 23.36
CA VAL A 334 -0.16 22.42 22.66
C VAL A 334 -0.10 23.60 23.62
N GLY A 335 0.89 24.48 23.42
CA GLY A 335 1.10 25.68 24.22
C GLY A 335 0.47 26.94 23.61
N ARG A 336 0.46 28.03 24.38
CA ARG A 336 -0.02 29.36 23.97
C ARG A 336 0.59 29.82 22.64
N ASP A 337 1.89 29.65 22.47
CA ASP A 337 2.64 30.15 21.32
C ASP A 337 2.25 29.40 20.03
N ASP A 338 1.82 28.15 20.16
CA ASP A 338 1.31 27.34 19.05
C ASP A 338 -0.04 27.86 18.57
N PHE A 339 -0.89 28.30 19.51
CA PHE A 339 -2.22 28.86 19.24
C PHE A 339 -2.14 30.27 18.61
N GLU A 340 -1.20 31.10 19.04
CA GLU A 340 -0.96 32.42 18.44
C GLU A 340 -0.45 32.29 16.99
N ARG A 341 0.39 31.30 16.70
CA ARG A 341 0.84 31.00 15.33
C ARG A 341 -0.27 30.48 14.44
N PHE A 342 -1.12 29.59 14.96
CA PHE A 342 -2.31 29.08 14.26
C PHE A 342 -3.20 30.24 13.77
N MET A 343 -3.47 31.21 14.65
CA MET A 343 -4.31 32.36 14.33
C MET A 343 -3.66 33.38 13.39
N GLN A 344 -2.35 33.58 13.45
CA GLN A 344 -1.65 34.54 12.58
C GLN A 344 -1.41 34.03 11.16
N VAL A 345 -1.23 32.71 10.98
CA VAL A 345 -0.87 32.12 9.68
C VAL A 345 -2.10 31.81 8.82
N GLN A 346 -3.24 31.43 9.40
CA GLN A 346 -4.41 30.96 8.63
C GLN A 346 -5.50 32.01 8.37
N LEU A 347 -5.58 33.09 9.15
CA LEU A 347 -6.65 34.10 9.02
C LEU A 347 -6.46 35.26 8.02
N PRO A 348 -5.34 35.43 7.27
CA PRO A 348 -5.34 36.37 6.14
C PRO A 348 -6.16 35.90 4.91
N LEU A 349 -6.61 34.65 4.88
CA LEU A 349 -7.39 34.08 3.76
C LEU A 349 -8.91 34.32 3.86
N TYR A 350 -9.39 34.86 4.98
CA TYR A 350 -10.77 35.31 5.15
C TYR A 350 -10.78 36.83 5.31
N GLU A 351 -11.59 37.52 4.50
CA GLU A 351 -11.67 39.00 4.48
C GLU A 351 -11.96 39.56 5.89
N GLY A 352 -10.97 40.26 6.46
CA GLY A 352 -11.08 40.92 7.76
C GLY A 352 -10.48 40.11 8.91
N GLY A 353 -9.16 40.07 9.00
CA GLY A 353 -8.44 39.38 10.08
C GLY A 353 -8.95 39.80 11.47
N LEU A 354 -9.26 38.81 12.31
CA LEU A 354 -9.51 39.02 13.73
C LEU A 354 -8.16 39.24 14.42
N ALA A 355 -7.85 40.49 14.76
CA ALA A 355 -6.71 40.80 15.61
C ALA A 355 -7.01 40.34 17.04
N LEU A 356 -6.31 39.32 17.51
CA LEU A 356 -6.31 38.93 18.92
C LEU A 356 -5.60 40.05 19.70
N ASN A 357 -6.35 40.84 20.47
CA ASN A 357 -5.76 41.85 21.36
C ASN A 357 -5.57 41.29 22.77
N ASP A 358 -4.72 41.95 23.56
CA ASP A 358 -4.36 41.50 24.91
C ASP A 358 -5.58 41.34 25.83
N GLU A 359 -6.67 42.08 25.59
CA GLU A 359 -7.94 41.93 26.31
C GLU A 359 -8.70 40.66 25.92
N ALA A 360 -8.77 40.31 24.63
CA ALA A 360 -9.40 39.08 24.14
C ALA A 360 -8.61 37.84 24.59
N TYR A 361 -7.27 37.96 24.61
CA TYR A 361 -6.37 36.92 25.10
C TYR A 361 -6.44 36.75 26.63
N ALA A 362 -6.45 37.86 27.39
CA ALA A 362 -6.61 37.83 28.84
C ALA A 362 -8.02 37.39 29.26
N TRP A 363 -9.06 37.69 28.47
CA TRP A 363 -10.40 37.14 28.63
C TRP A 363 -10.42 35.63 28.37
N LEU A 364 -9.77 35.16 27.28
CA LEU A 364 -9.64 33.73 26.98
C LEU A 364 -8.92 32.98 28.09
N LEU A 365 -7.82 33.51 28.66
CA LEU A 365 -7.11 32.93 29.81
C LEU A 365 -7.89 33.00 31.13
N LYS A 366 -8.76 34.01 31.30
CA LYS A 366 -9.59 34.18 32.49
C LYS A 366 -10.82 33.28 32.48
N GLU A 367 -11.31 32.94 31.28
CA GLU A 367 -12.42 31.98 31.06
C GLU A 367 -11.91 30.55 30.80
N PHE A 368 -10.65 30.37 30.39
CA PHE A 368 -9.90 29.11 30.43
C PHE A 368 -9.16 28.99 31.77
N GLU A 369 -9.90 28.98 32.89
CA GLU A 369 -9.36 28.32 34.07
C GLU A 369 -9.54 26.81 33.89
N SER A 370 -8.41 26.10 33.91
CA SER A 370 -8.31 24.65 33.94
C SER A 370 -9.00 24.10 35.19
N ASP A 371 -10.32 23.96 35.14
CA ASP A 371 -11.12 23.25 36.14
C ASP A 371 -11.78 21.99 35.53
N ALA A 372 -11.07 21.29 34.64
CA ALA A 372 -11.46 19.96 34.16
C ALA A 372 -12.91 19.85 33.65
N LYS A 373 -13.47 20.95 33.12
CA LYS A 373 -14.83 21.01 32.54
C LYS A 373 -14.92 21.72 31.18
N GLY A 374 -13.80 22.19 30.64
CA GLY A 374 -13.73 22.78 29.30
C GLY A 374 -13.94 21.72 28.22
N LEU A 375 -14.82 22.02 27.26
CA LEU A 375 -15.30 21.13 26.17
C LEU A 375 -16.12 19.90 26.62
N THR A 376 -16.64 19.91 27.85
CA THR A 376 -17.64 18.92 28.24
C THR A 376 -19.04 19.31 27.73
N PHE A 377 -19.87 18.32 27.41
CA PHE A 377 -21.30 18.49 27.06
C PHE A 377 -22.05 19.40 28.05
N ARG A 378 -21.67 19.35 29.34
CA ARG A 378 -22.24 20.17 30.41
C ARG A 378 -21.88 21.64 30.29
N GLY A 379 -20.61 21.98 30.01
CA GLY A 379 -20.17 23.36 29.83
C GLY A 379 -20.80 24.02 28.60
N LEU A 380 -20.91 23.27 27.49
CA LEU A 380 -21.60 23.74 26.29
C LEU A 380 -23.13 23.84 26.51
N SER A 381 -23.76 22.87 27.18
CA SER A 381 -25.19 22.92 27.50
C SER A 381 -25.57 24.05 28.48
N GLU A 382 -24.67 24.48 29.36
CA GLU A 382 -24.91 25.57 30.31
C GLU A 382 -24.75 26.96 29.64
N CYS A 383 -23.83 27.10 28.68
CA CYS A 383 -23.68 28.30 27.85
C CYS A 383 -24.87 28.54 26.90
N TYR A 384 -25.46 27.49 26.32
CA TYR A 384 -26.62 27.59 25.43
C TYR A 384 -27.98 27.51 26.15
N GLY A 385 -27.97 27.27 27.46
CA GLY A 385 -29.14 27.42 28.34
C GLY A 385 -29.36 28.84 28.87
N ALA A 386 -28.48 29.79 28.50
CA ALA A 386 -28.61 31.19 28.87
C ALA A 386 -29.83 31.84 28.18
N PRO A 387 -30.57 32.73 28.88
CA PRO A 387 -31.85 33.24 28.40
C PRO A 387 -31.65 34.10 27.14
N GLY A 388 -32.05 33.57 25.98
CA GLY A 388 -32.02 34.30 24.71
C GLY A 388 -31.84 33.45 23.45
N VAL A 389 -31.38 32.19 23.56
CA VAL A 389 -31.19 31.31 22.40
C VAL A 389 -32.26 30.23 22.40
N VAL A 390 -33.25 30.39 21.52
CA VAL A 390 -34.42 29.51 21.42
C VAL A 390 -34.27 28.65 20.18
N THR A 391 -33.49 27.57 20.24
CA THR A 391 -33.73 26.29 19.54
C THR A 391 -32.57 25.30 19.71
N LYS A 392 -32.90 24.05 20.07
CA LYS A 392 -32.01 22.88 20.01
C LYS A 392 -32.13 22.24 18.61
N ASP A 393 -31.77 22.98 17.57
CA ASP A 393 -31.86 22.47 16.20
C ASP A 393 -30.47 22.05 15.71
N TYR A 394 -30.23 20.73 15.63
CA TYR A 394 -28.97 20.15 15.13
C TYR A 394 -28.81 20.32 13.60
N ALA A 395 -29.84 20.81 12.90
CA ALA A 395 -29.76 21.21 11.51
C ALA A 395 -29.23 22.65 11.34
N ASP A 396 -28.94 23.37 12.44
CA ASP A 396 -28.39 24.71 12.38
C ASP A 396 -27.03 24.73 11.64
N PRO A 397 -26.87 25.56 10.59
CA PRO A 397 -25.65 25.60 9.79
C PRO A 397 -24.39 25.95 10.58
N ALA A 398 -24.50 26.73 11.66
CA ALA A 398 -23.36 27.08 12.50
C ALA A 398 -22.94 25.92 13.40
N PHE A 399 -23.89 25.11 13.87
CA PHE A 399 -23.60 23.85 14.56
C PHE A 399 -22.92 22.82 13.64
N GLN A 400 -23.45 22.64 12.43
CA GLN A 400 -22.85 21.77 11.39
C GLN A 400 -21.46 22.24 10.94
N ALA A 401 -21.21 23.56 10.97
CA ALA A 401 -19.91 24.13 10.66
C ALA A 401 -18.89 23.95 11.81
N ALA A 402 -19.35 23.93 13.06
CA ALA A 402 -18.49 23.80 14.24
C ALA A 402 -18.12 22.35 14.59
N SER A 403 -18.92 21.36 14.16
CA SER A 403 -18.77 19.94 14.53
C SER A 403 -17.78 19.14 13.66
N GLN A 404 -16.85 19.80 12.98
CA GLN A 404 -15.91 19.15 12.08
C GLN A 404 -14.70 18.61 12.90
N GLY A 405 -14.42 17.30 12.83
CA GLY A 405 -13.51 16.61 13.73
C GLY A 405 -12.02 16.78 13.37
N ILE A 406 -11.19 17.11 14.34
CA ILE A 406 -9.76 17.48 14.23
C ILE A 406 -8.86 16.24 14.26
N LEU A 407 -7.90 16.15 13.34
CA LEU A 407 -6.87 15.11 13.29
C LEU A 407 -5.51 15.80 13.20
N SER A 408 -4.67 15.71 14.23
CA SER A 408 -3.40 16.45 14.28
C SER A 408 -2.21 15.55 13.91
N VAL A 409 -1.32 16.04 13.04
CA VAL A 409 -0.07 15.36 12.68
C VAL A 409 1.11 16.24 13.09
N TYR A 410 1.89 15.75 14.06
CA TYR A 410 3.09 16.41 14.57
C TYR A 410 4.35 15.90 13.87
N VAL A 411 5.14 16.80 13.28
CA VAL A 411 6.41 16.47 12.63
C VAL A 411 7.58 16.70 13.60
N ALA A 412 8.12 15.62 14.16
CA ALA A 412 9.30 15.69 15.03
C ALA A 412 10.59 15.89 14.21
N GLY A 413 11.35 16.95 14.51
CA GLY A 413 12.58 17.28 13.79
C GLY A 413 13.81 16.49 14.25
N LYS A 414 14.50 15.84 13.31
CA LYS A 414 15.96 15.90 13.12
C LYS A 414 16.32 15.55 11.66
N SER A 415 17.27 16.32 11.13
CA SER A 415 17.79 16.41 9.76
C SER A 415 17.61 15.22 8.81
N ASP A 416 17.25 15.55 7.55
CA ASP A 416 17.39 14.78 6.30
C ASP A 416 16.40 13.64 5.97
N ALA A 417 15.19 13.63 6.53
CA ALA A 417 14.13 12.72 6.07
C ALA A 417 13.11 13.43 5.16
N PRO A 418 12.71 12.84 4.01
CA PRO A 418 11.57 13.32 3.24
C PRO A 418 10.28 13.05 4.02
N VAL A 419 9.46 14.09 4.18
CA VAL A 419 8.15 14.04 4.84
C VAL A 419 7.14 13.38 3.91
N THR A 420 6.49 12.30 4.36
CA THR A 420 5.33 11.72 3.68
C THR A 420 4.06 12.36 4.25
N LEU A 421 3.39 13.16 3.42
CA LEU A 421 2.03 13.62 3.69
C LEU A 421 1.08 12.43 3.47
N VAL A 422 0.36 12.05 4.52
CA VAL A 422 -0.74 11.08 4.42
C VAL A 422 -2.04 11.88 4.41
N GLN A 423 -2.71 11.90 3.27
CA GLN A 423 -4.11 12.26 3.17
C GLN A 423 -4.91 10.99 3.42
N ILE A 424 -5.82 11.02 4.39
CA ILE A 424 -6.85 9.98 4.55
C ILE A 424 -8.18 10.67 4.24
N GLU A 425 -8.76 10.36 3.08
CA GLU A 425 -10.15 10.69 2.73
C GLU A 425 -11.13 10.08 3.75
#